data_AF-A0AAD7J994-F1
#
_entry.id   AF-A0AAD7J994-F1
#
_cell.length_a   1.000
_cell.length_b   1.000
_cell.length_c   1.000
_cell.angle_alpha   90.00
_cell.angle_beta   90.00
_cell.angle_gamma   90.00
#
_symmetry.space_group_name_H-M   'P 1'
#
loop_
_entity.id
_entity.type
_entity.pdbx_description
1 polymer ?
#
loop_
_entity_poly.entity_id
_entity_poly.type
_entity_poly.pdbx_seq_one_letter_code
_entity_poly.pdbx_strand_id
1 'polypeptide(L)'
;MNYTHSFSPLQQTMGHVNMMADTVLVNASPEDLRAILRNMLSSKTPGLVAAFMTSTRARLYQRSGASVVDLVLKQPFSDAGDRPAPQLLDSLARARMLYGSGMGFASLTPLAVVVRSTIGHRWAAEGEVAQALVMVDADIAQALQSCKEELQSGATAGPAGRAAFEELAIALESSRRDVDTWGGEFPFERAVYTVHDFKL
;
A
#
# COMPACT_ATOMS: atom_id res chain seq x y z
N MET A 1 5.83 63.14 14.24
CA MET A 1 5.63 62.38 12.98
C MET A 1 5.91 60.93 13.28
N ASN A 2 4.86 60.15 13.54
CA ASN A 2 4.97 58.75 13.99
C ASN A 2 4.94 57.81 12.78
N TYR A 3 6.00 57.03 12.60
CA TYR A 3 6.05 55.91 11.69
C TYR A 3 5.34 54.71 12.34
N THR A 4 4.14 54.37 11.89
CA THR A 4 3.53 53.06 12.15
C THR A 4 3.93 52.11 11.05
N HIS A 5 4.90 51.24 11.34
CA HIS A 5 5.11 50.01 10.58
C HIS A 5 3.87 49.13 10.76
N SER A 6 3.03 49.05 9.73
CA SER A 6 2.03 48.00 9.62
C SER A 6 2.74 46.68 9.37
N PHE A 7 3.04 45.95 10.45
CA PHE A 7 3.32 44.52 10.37
C PHE A 7 2.06 43.83 9.86
N SER A 8 2.08 43.35 8.63
CA SER A 8 1.12 42.38 8.12
C SER A 8 1.50 41.02 8.71
N PRO A 9 0.71 40.40 9.59
CA PRO A 9 0.94 39.02 9.92
C PRO A 9 0.46 38.19 8.71
N LEU A 10 1.42 37.67 7.94
CA LEU A 10 1.24 36.37 7.28
C LEU A 10 1.13 35.34 8.40
N GLN A 11 -0.05 35.31 9.01
CA GLN A 11 -0.37 34.36 10.07
C GLN A 11 -0.48 33.01 9.40
N GLN A 12 0.56 32.20 9.60
CA GLN A 12 0.61 30.78 9.28
C GLN A 12 -0.66 30.11 9.82
N THR A 13 -1.63 29.91 8.94
CA THR A 13 -2.83 29.13 9.24
C THR A 13 -2.50 27.68 8.94
N MET A 14 -1.76 27.03 9.85
CA MET A 14 -2.02 25.62 10.08
C MET A 14 -3.44 25.59 10.63
N GLY A 15 -4.42 25.35 9.76
CA GLY A 15 -5.83 25.43 10.10
C GLY A 15 -6.13 24.50 11.27
N HIS A 16 -6.40 25.07 12.44
CA HIS A 16 -6.92 24.31 13.57
C HIS A 16 -8.21 23.63 13.11
N VAL A 17 -8.28 22.30 13.26
CA VAL A 17 -9.53 21.58 13.08
C VAL A 17 -10.54 22.18 14.05
N ASN A 18 -11.73 22.54 13.55
CA ASN A 18 -12.79 23.08 14.38
C ASN A 18 -13.03 22.14 15.58
N MET A 19 -13.12 22.69 16.79
CA MET A 19 -13.31 21.92 18.04
C MET A 19 -14.50 20.94 17.99
N MET A 20 -15.59 21.32 17.33
CA MET A 20 -16.75 20.43 17.13
C MET A 20 -16.40 19.26 16.21
N ALA A 21 -15.66 19.52 15.12
CA ALA A 21 -15.20 18.47 14.22
C ALA A 21 -14.18 17.55 14.90
N ASP A 22 -13.26 18.12 15.69
CA ASP A 22 -12.27 17.35 16.46
C ASP A 22 -12.94 16.44 17.49
N THR A 23 -13.96 16.95 18.19
CA THR A 23 -14.77 16.14 19.12
C THR A 23 -15.43 14.96 18.41
N VAL A 24 -15.97 15.14 17.19
CA VAL A 24 -16.50 14.03 16.39
C VAL A 24 -15.38 13.04 16.02
N LEU A 25 -14.23 13.52 15.54
CA LEU A 25 -13.11 12.66 15.11
C LEU A 25 -12.55 11.80 16.26
N VAL A 26 -12.52 12.34 17.48
CA VAL A 26 -12.01 11.64 18.66
C VAL A 26 -12.97 10.56 19.16
N ASN A 27 -14.28 10.73 18.97
CA ASN A 27 -15.30 9.86 19.57
C ASN A 27 -16.01 8.94 18.57
N ALA A 28 -15.94 9.23 17.27
CA ALA A 28 -16.58 8.40 16.24
C ALA A 28 -15.90 7.03 16.11
N SER A 29 -16.70 5.98 15.92
CA SER A 29 -16.16 4.66 15.61
C SER A 29 -15.50 4.64 14.22
N PRO A 30 -14.58 3.71 13.94
CA PRO A 30 -14.02 3.55 12.60
C PRO A 30 -15.09 3.33 11.52
N GLU A 31 -16.21 2.71 11.87
CA GLU A 31 -17.31 2.47 10.93
C GLU A 31 -18.08 3.76 10.63
N ASP A 32 -18.38 4.55 11.67
CA ASP A 32 -19.03 5.86 11.49
C ASP A 32 -18.14 6.80 10.67
N LEU A 33 -16.84 6.84 10.94
CA LEU A 33 -15.88 7.64 10.17
C LEU A 33 -15.87 7.23 8.69
N ARG A 34 -15.89 5.92 8.38
CA ARG A 34 -15.97 5.45 7.00
C ARG A 34 -17.30 5.83 6.35
N ALA A 35 -18.42 5.70 7.05
CA ALA A 35 -19.74 6.06 6.53
C ALA A 35 -19.82 7.57 6.22
N ILE A 36 -19.37 8.41 7.15
CA ILE A 36 -19.30 9.87 6.98
C ILE A 36 -18.41 10.22 5.79
N LEU A 37 -17.19 9.66 5.71
CA LEU A 37 -16.26 9.94 4.61
C LEU A 37 -16.82 9.48 3.26
N ARG A 38 -17.46 8.31 3.17
CA ARG A 38 -18.11 7.85 1.93
C ARG A 38 -19.23 8.79 1.49
N ASN A 39 -20.07 9.24 2.43
CA ASN A 39 -21.14 10.19 2.14
C ASN A 39 -20.57 11.53 1.65
N MET A 40 -19.52 12.03 2.31
CA MET A 40 -18.80 13.24 1.88
C MET A 40 -18.22 13.08 0.48
N LEU A 41 -17.47 12.02 0.22
CA LEU A 41 -16.87 11.78 -1.11
C LEU A 41 -17.94 11.59 -2.21
N SER A 42 -19.13 11.11 -1.84
CA SER A 42 -20.26 10.90 -2.75
C SER A 42 -21.11 12.17 -2.98
N SER A 43 -20.93 13.23 -2.19
CA SER A 43 -21.77 14.45 -2.27
C SER A 43 -21.53 15.29 -3.53
N LYS A 44 -20.67 14.83 -4.44
CA LYS A 44 -20.24 15.51 -5.68
C LYS A 44 -19.70 16.93 -5.45
N THR A 45 -19.26 17.24 -4.23
CA THR A 45 -18.61 18.51 -3.92
C THR A 45 -17.32 18.63 -4.74
N PRO A 46 -17.19 19.65 -5.62
CA PRO A 46 -16.01 19.79 -6.46
C PRO A 46 -14.73 19.85 -5.64
N GLY A 47 -13.70 19.12 -6.07
CA GLY A 47 -12.37 19.12 -5.43
C GLY A 47 -12.24 18.30 -4.15
N LEU A 48 -13.33 17.83 -3.54
CA LEU A 48 -13.28 17.12 -2.26
C LEU A 48 -12.51 15.79 -2.34
N VAL A 49 -12.75 15.00 -3.39
CA VAL A 49 -11.99 13.75 -3.64
C VAL A 49 -10.51 14.05 -3.84
N ALA A 50 -10.17 15.09 -4.61
CA ALA A 50 -8.79 15.47 -4.86
C ALA A 50 -8.07 15.92 -3.57
N ALA A 51 -8.75 16.68 -2.71
CA ALA A 51 -8.23 17.12 -1.41
C ALA A 51 -8.02 15.93 -0.44
N PHE A 52 -8.98 15.00 -0.39
CA PHE A 52 -8.86 13.76 0.37
C PHE A 52 -7.64 12.96 -0.09
N MET A 53 -7.52 12.70 -1.40
CA MET A 53 -6.41 11.93 -1.97
C MET A 53 -5.05 12.62 -1.74
N THR A 54 -4.99 13.95 -1.84
CA THR A 54 -3.77 14.72 -1.54
C THR A 54 -3.36 14.58 -0.08
N SER A 55 -4.32 14.64 0.84
CA SER A 55 -4.07 14.47 2.28
C SER A 55 -3.63 13.04 2.61
N THR A 56 -4.25 12.03 1.97
CA THR A 56 -3.87 10.62 2.11
C THR A 56 -2.43 10.39 1.64
N ARG A 57 -2.05 10.91 0.47
CA ARG A 57 -0.67 10.81 -0.04
C ARG A 57 0.33 11.47 0.91
N ALA A 58 0.04 12.69 1.39
CA ALA A 58 0.89 13.39 2.36
C ALA A 58 1.11 12.58 3.65
N ARG A 59 0.04 11.95 4.18
CA ARG A 59 0.14 11.08 5.36
C ARG A 59 0.96 9.82 5.10
N LEU A 60 0.81 9.21 3.92
CA LEU A 60 1.55 8.01 3.54
C LEU A 60 3.06 8.28 3.39
N TYR A 61 3.45 9.43 2.83
CA TYR A 61 4.85 9.85 2.75
C TYR A 61 5.51 9.98 4.13
N GLN A 62 4.80 10.55 5.11
CA GLN A 62 5.31 10.73 6.48
C GLN A 62 5.55 9.42 7.23
N ARG A 63 4.85 8.34 6.87
CA ARG A 63 4.89 7.05 7.57
C ARG A 63 5.85 6.06 6.88
N SER A 64 7.00 6.54 6.40
CA SER A 64 7.99 5.71 5.70
C SER A 64 8.77 4.82 6.67
N GLY A 65 8.72 3.50 6.47
CA GLY A 65 9.40 2.51 7.31
C GLY A 65 8.57 1.24 7.50
N ALA A 66 9.05 0.12 6.98
CA ALA A 66 8.61 -1.22 7.38
C ALA A 66 9.86 -1.98 7.80
N SER A 67 9.82 -2.64 8.96
CA SER A 67 10.86 -3.56 9.39
C SER A 67 10.74 -4.86 8.60
N VAL A 68 11.86 -5.41 8.12
CA VAL A 68 11.91 -6.71 7.44
C VAL A 68 11.91 -7.80 8.52
N VAL A 69 10.71 -8.18 8.96
CA VAL A 69 10.48 -9.39 9.75
C VAL A 69 9.86 -10.42 8.82
N ASP A 70 10.13 -11.71 8.99
CA ASP A 70 9.46 -12.78 8.24
C ASP A 70 7.94 -12.54 8.23
N LEU A 71 7.43 -12.18 7.03
CA LEU A 71 6.04 -11.77 6.82
C LEU A 71 5.17 -12.95 6.40
N VAL A 72 5.74 -14.10 6.06
CA VAL A 72 4.96 -15.17 5.42
C VAL A 72 4.55 -16.20 6.46
N LEU A 73 5.49 -16.78 7.20
CA LEU A 73 5.20 -17.82 8.18
C LEU A 73 5.66 -17.41 9.57
N LYS A 74 4.91 -17.80 10.59
CA LYS A 74 5.31 -17.52 11.99
C LYS A 74 5.43 -18.72 12.92
N GLN A 75 5.03 -19.93 12.53
CA GLN A 75 5.15 -21.09 13.42
C GLN A 75 5.36 -22.39 12.65
N PRO A 76 6.43 -23.15 12.94
CA PRO A 76 6.57 -24.52 12.44
C PRO A 76 6.02 -25.61 13.39
N PHE A 77 5.42 -25.28 14.55
CA PHE A 77 5.16 -26.28 15.59
C PHE A 77 3.87 -26.07 16.41
N SER A 78 2.71 -26.21 15.77
CA SER A 78 1.52 -26.72 16.45
C SER A 78 0.71 -27.56 15.47
N ASP A 79 -0.04 -28.55 15.96
CA ASP A 79 -0.92 -29.42 15.16
C ASP A 79 -2.01 -28.65 14.35
N ALA A 80 -1.99 -27.31 14.39
CA ALA A 80 -2.92 -26.38 13.77
C ALA A 80 -2.32 -25.60 12.57
N GLY A 81 -1.41 -26.22 11.82
CA GLY A 81 -1.03 -25.80 10.46
C GLY A 81 -0.33 -24.44 10.33
N ASP A 82 0.19 -24.18 9.14
CA ASP A 82 0.84 -22.93 8.78
C ASP A 82 -0.17 -21.76 8.77
N ARG A 83 0.20 -20.62 9.38
CA ARG A 83 -0.62 -19.40 9.38
C ARG A 83 0.15 -18.17 8.92
N PRO A 84 -0.50 -17.25 8.19
CA PRO A 84 0.10 -15.98 7.81
C PRO A 84 0.55 -15.15 9.02
N ALA A 85 1.71 -14.50 8.91
CA ALA A 85 2.13 -13.55 9.93
C ALA A 85 1.14 -12.35 10.00
N PRO A 86 0.77 -11.84 11.19
CA PRO A 86 -0.07 -10.64 11.30
C PRO A 86 0.50 -9.42 10.55
N GLN A 87 1.82 -9.31 10.49
CA GLN A 87 2.57 -8.26 9.80
C GLN A 87 2.36 -8.29 8.28
N LEU A 88 1.96 -9.43 7.72
CA LEU A 88 1.55 -9.53 6.33
C LEU A 88 0.35 -8.62 6.06
N LEU A 89 -0.68 -8.72 6.90
CA LEU A 89 -1.91 -7.96 6.73
C LEU A 89 -1.66 -6.46 6.84
N ASP A 90 -0.77 -6.03 7.74
CA ASP A 90 -0.36 -4.63 7.86
C ASP A 90 0.39 -4.14 6.60
N SER A 91 1.26 -4.98 6.05
CA SER A 91 2.03 -4.67 4.84
C SER A 91 1.12 -4.59 3.61
N LEU A 92 0.15 -5.51 3.50
CA LEU A 92 -0.87 -5.47 2.45
C LEU A 92 -1.78 -4.27 2.62
N ALA A 93 -2.33 -4.01 3.81
CA ALA A 93 -3.15 -2.82 4.07
C ALA A 93 -2.41 -1.53 3.66
N ARG A 94 -1.11 -1.44 3.95
CA ARG A 94 -0.28 -0.33 3.49
C ARG A 94 -0.15 -0.26 1.97
N ALA A 95 0.17 -1.37 1.30
CA ALA A 95 0.25 -1.42 -0.16
C ALA A 95 -1.08 -0.97 -0.79
N ARG A 96 -2.21 -1.45 -0.27
CA ARG A 96 -3.57 -1.08 -0.69
C ARG A 96 -3.87 0.40 -0.52
N MET A 97 -3.42 1.00 0.58
CA MET A 97 -3.53 2.45 0.75
C MET A 97 -2.68 3.23 -0.27
N LEU A 98 -1.48 2.74 -0.59
CA LEU A 98 -0.59 3.38 -1.56
C LEU A 98 -1.18 3.33 -2.97
N TYR A 99 -1.45 2.14 -3.52
CA TYR A 99 -2.02 2.04 -4.88
C TYR A 99 -3.43 2.63 -4.95
N GLY A 100 -4.24 2.49 -3.89
CA GLY A 100 -5.56 3.10 -3.80
C GLY A 100 -5.54 4.62 -3.72
N SER A 101 -4.39 5.23 -3.40
CA SER A 101 -4.17 6.67 -3.40
C SER A 101 -3.55 7.21 -4.70
N GLY A 102 -3.38 6.35 -5.71
CA GLY A 102 -2.70 6.70 -6.97
C GLY A 102 -1.18 6.79 -6.82
N MET A 103 -0.60 6.17 -5.80
CA MET A 103 0.85 6.02 -5.61
C MET A 103 1.26 4.59 -5.96
N GLY A 104 1.04 4.21 -7.22
CA GLY A 104 1.25 2.84 -7.71
C GLY A 104 2.69 2.39 -7.49
N PHE A 105 3.67 3.18 -7.94
CA PHE A 105 5.09 2.77 -7.82
C PHE A 105 5.54 2.62 -6.37
N ALA A 106 5.08 3.49 -5.48
CA ALA A 106 5.40 3.43 -4.06
C ALA A 106 4.82 2.17 -3.38
N SER A 107 3.73 1.62 -3.92
CA SER A 107 3.11 0.39 -3.40
C SER A 107 3.89 -0.88 -3.76
N LEU A 108 4.78 -0.84 -4.77
CA LEU A 108 5.53 -2.01 -5.21
C LEU A 108 6.57 -2.45 -4.18
N THR A 109 7.20 -1.51 -3.46
CA THR A 109 8.22 -1.83 -2.45
C THR A 109 7.71 -2.77 -1.34
N PRO A 110 6.61 -2.46 -0.61
CA PRO A 110 6.11 -3.39 0.40
C PRO A 110 5.66 -4.73 -0.18
N LEU A 111 5.12 -4.77 -1.40
CA LEU A 111 4.75 -6.03 -2.07
C LEU A 111 5.97 -6.86 -2.43
N ALA A 112 7.05 -6.22 -2.91
CA ALA A 112 8.31 -6.88 -3.23
C ALA A 112 8.96 -7.49 -1.98
N VAL A 113 8.83 -6.85 -0.81
CA VAL A 113 9.27 -7.42 0.47
C VAL A 113 8.47 -8.66 0.84
N VAL A 114 7.14 -8.62 0.69
CA VAL A 114 6.26 -9.78 0.95
C VAL A 114 6.61 -10.97 0.05
N VAL A 115 6.79 -10.74 -1.26
CA VAL A 115 7.19 -11.80 -2.20
C VAL A 115 8.56 -12.36 -1.82
N ARG A 116 9.53 -11.50 -1.47
CA ARG A 116 10.85 -11.95 -1.01
C ARG A 116 10.79 -12.81 0.23
N SER A 117 9.93 -12.47 1.19
CA SER A 117 9.77 -13.28 2.40
C SER A 117 9.14 -14.66 2.16
N THR A 118 8.71 -14.99 0.94
CA THR A 118 8.30 -16.37 0.61
C THR A 118 9.49 -17.29 0.34
N ILE A 119 10.65 -16.73 0.00
CA ILE A 119 11.83 -17.51 -0.41
C ILE A 119 12.36 -18.30 0.78
N GLY A 120 12.54 -19.60 0.61
CA GLY A 120 12.97 -20.52 1.67
C GLY A 120 11.82 -21.03 2.55
N HIS A 121 10.58 -20.62 2.27
CA HIS A 121 9.39 -21.11 2.93
C HIS A 121 8.63 -22.09 2.04
N ARG A 122 7.97 -23.05 2.67
CA ARG A 122 7.08 -24.01 2.00
C ARG A 122 5.70 -23.84 2.59
N TRP A 123 4.68 -24.02 1.75
CA TRP A 123 3.28 -23.94 2.15
C TRP A 123 2.51 -25.08 1.48
N ALA A 124 1.40 -25.47 2.10
CA ALA A 124 0.44 -26.36 1.46
C ALA A 124 -0.30 -25.63 0.32
N ALA A 125 -0.76 -26.37 -0.68
CA ALA A 125 -1.57 -25.83 -1.79
C ALA A 125 -2.91 -25.25 -1.30
N GLU A 126 -3.41 -25.76 -0.18
CA GLU A 126 -4.62 -25.29 0.49
C GLU A 126 -4.31 -24.80 1.91
N GLY A 127 -5.11 -23.85 2.40
CA GLY A 127 -4.99 -23.31 3.75
C GLY A 127 -4.87 -21.78 3.79
N GLU A 128 -4.74 -21.23 4.99
CA GLU A 128 -4.73 -19.79 5.21
C GLU A 128 -3.55 -19.10 4.53
N VAL A 129 -2.38 -19.75 4.48
CA VAL A 129 -1.19 -19.22 3.81
C VAL A 129 -1.38 -19.17 2.30
N ALA A 130 -1.86 -20.25 1.67
CA ALA A 130 -2.16 -20.26 0.24
C ALA A 130 -3.17 -19.15 -0.13
N GLN A 131 -4.25 -19.00 0.66
CA GLN A 131 -5.23 -17.92 0.48
C GLN A 131 -4.61 -16.53 0.62
N ALA A 132 -3.71 -16.34 1.59
CA ALA A 132 -3.00 -15.08 1.77
C ALA A 132 -2.10 -14.76 0.57
N LEU A 133 -1.39 -15.75 0.02
CA LEU A 133 -0.53 -15.56 -1.16
C LEU A 133 -1.34 -15.25 -2.42
N VAL A 134 -2.53 -15.85 -2.58
CA VAL A 134 -3.48 -15.47 -3.66
C VAL A 134 -3.94 -14.01 -3.53
N MET A 135 -4.16 -13.52 -2.29
CA MET A 135 -4.47 -12.10 -2.08
C MET A 135 -3.29 -11.19 -2.45
N VAL A 136 -2.05 -11.60 -2.15
CA VAL A 136 -0.83 -10.87 -2.53
C VAL A 136 -0.73 -10.79 -4.06
N ASP A 137 -0.97 -11.88 -4.77
CA ASP A 137 -0.98 -11.92 -6.25
C ASP A 137 -1.98 -10.92 -6.83
N ALA A 138 -3.21 -10.90 -6.29
CA ALA A 138 -4.23 -9.94 -6.68
C ALA A 138 -3.82 -8.49 -6.38
N ASP A 139 -3.23 -8.22 -5.22
CA ASP A 139 -2.76 -6.89 -4.84
C ASP A 139 -1.63 -6.40 -5.75
N ILE A 140 -0.72 -7.27 -6.19
CA ILE A 140 0.34 -6.92 -7.15
C ILE A 140 -0.26 -6.50 -8.49
N ALA A 141 -1.25 -7.24 -9.00
CA ALA A 141 -1.92 -6.87 -10.24
C ALA A 141 -2.61 -5.48 -10.12
N GLN A 142 -3.25 -5.19 -8.98
CA GLN A 142 -3.85 -3.88 -8.73
C GLN A 142 -2.81 -2.77 -8.58
N ALA A 143 -1.69 -3.03 -7.92
CA ALA A 143 -0.58 -2.09 -7.79
C ALA A 143 0.01 -1.72 -9.16
N LEU A 144 0.23 -2.71 -10.02
CA LEU A 144 0.72 -2.47 -11.39
C LEU A 144 -0.32 -1.73 -12.24
N GLN A 145 -1.61 -2.02 -12.09
CA GLN A 145 -2.65 -1.22 -12.75
C GLN A 145 -2.62 0.24 -12.30
N SER A 146 -2.47 0.49 -10.99
CA SER A 146 -2.30 1.84 -10.45
C SER A 146 -1.03 2.52 -10.99
N CYS A 147 0.08 1.79 -11.20
CA CYS A 147 1.27 2.34 -11.86
C CYS A 147 0.98 2.82 -13.29
N LYS A 148 0.15 2.08 -14.06
CA LYS A 148 -0.25 2.50 -15.42
C LYS A 148 -1.05 3.80 -15.37
N GLU A 149 -2.00 3.90 -14.44
CA GLU A 149 -2.82 5.11 -14.25
C GLU A 149 -1.97 6.31 -13.79
N GLU A 150 -1.01 6.07 -12.91
CA GLU A 150 -0.04 7.07 -12.48
C GLU A 150 0.76 7.61 -13.69
N LEU A 151 1.27 6.74 -14.56
CA LEU A 151 1.96 7.15 -15.80
C LEU A 151 1.03 7.92 -16.75
N GLN A 152 -0.21 7.47 -16.92
CA GLN A 152 -1.20 8.10 -17.79
C GLN A 152 -1.60 9.51 -17.31
N SER A 153 -1.47 9.79 -16.01
CA SER A 153 -1.70 11.13 -15.45
C SER A 153 -0.61 12.14 -15.82
N GLY A 154 0.43 11.72 -16.55
CA GLY A 154 1.59 12.55 -16.90
C GLY A 154 2.73 12.48 -15.89
N ALA A 155 2.61 11.64 -14.85
CA ALA A 155 3.72 11.35 -13.95
C ALA A 155 4.73 10.41 -14.63
N THR A 156 5.98 10.47 -14.19
CA THR A 156 7.03 9.55 -14.65
C THR A 156 7.42 8.61 -13.53
N ALA A 157 7.67 7.34 -13.86
CA ALA A 157 8.40 6.43 -12.98
C ALA A 157 9.82 6.99 -12.77
N GLY A 158 10.00 7.78 -11.71
CA GLY A 158 11.32 8.26 -11.31
C GLY A 158 12.23 7.09 -10.93
N PRO A 159 13.52 7.34 -10.66
CA PRO A 159 14.49 6.27 -10.36
C PRO A 159 14.03 5.30 -9.26
N ALA A 160 13.41 5.82 -8.19
CA ALA A 160 12.88 5.00 -7.11
C ALA A 160 11.71 4.09 -7.55
N GLY A 161 10.84 4.57 -8.45
CA GLY A 161 9.72 3.78 -8.97
C GLY A 161 10.19 2.66 -9.89
N ARG A 162 11.17 2.94 -10.76
CA ARG A 162 11.82 1.92 -11.61
C ARG A 162 12.52 0.87 -10.77
N ALA A 163 13.30 1.30 -9.78
CA ALA A 163 13.96 0.40 -8.83
C ALA A 163 12.94 -0.47 -8.08
N ALA A 164 11.81 0.09 -7.62
CA ALA A 164 10.77 -0.68 -6.95
C ALA A 164 10.11 -1.74 -7.87
N PHE A 165 9.93 -1.41 -9.15
CA PHE A 165 9.43 -2.36 -10.15
C PHE A 165 10.44 -3.48 -10.45
N GLU A 166 11.70 -3.15 -10.71
CA GLU A 166 12.77 -4.12 -10.93
C GLU A 166 12.92 -5.05 -9.73
N GLU A 167 12.86 -4.49 -8.53
CA GLU A 167 12.97 -5.22 -7.28
C GLU A 167 11.80 -6.20 -7.10
N LEU A 168 10.57 -5.81 -7.43
CA LEU A 168 9.43 -6.73 -7.47
C LEU A 168 9.61 -7.85 -8.50
N ALA A 169 10.07 -7.53 -9.71
CA ALA A 169 10.30 -8.52 -10.76
C ALA A 169 11.36 -9.56 -10.34
N ILE A 170 12.46 -9.12 -9.74
CA ILE A 170 13.51 -9.99 -9.19
C ILE A 170 12.97 -10.89 -8.07
N ALA A 171 12.13 -10.35 -7.18
CA ALA A 171 11.52 -11.13 -6.11
C ALA A 171 10.60 -12.23 -6.64
N LEU A 172 9.75 -11.91 -7.61
CA LEU A 172 8.83 -12.88 -8.24
C LEU A 172 9.61 -14.02 -8.91
N GLU A 173 10.65 -13.68 -9.68
CA GLU A 173 11.47 -14.69 -10.34
C GLU A 173 12.24 -15.56 -9.35
N SER A 174 12.72 -14.98 -8.26
CA SER A 174 13.45 -15.70 -7.22
C SER A 174 12.53 -16.61 -6.40
N SER A 175 11.32 -16.13 -6.08
CA SER A 175 10.28 -16.94 -5.43
C SER A 175 9.85 -18.11 -6.32
N ARG A 176 9.63 -17.88 -7.63
CA ARG A 176 9.31 -18.95 -8.58
C ARG A 176 10.37 -20.04 -8.61
N ARG A 177 11.64 -19.64 -8.76
CA ARG A 177 12.77 -20.58 -8.73
C ARG A 177 12.85 -21.38 -7.44
N ASP A 178 12.57 -20.76 -6.29
CA ASP A 178 12.55 -21.44 -5.00
C ASP A 178 11.42 -22.48 -4.93
N VAL A 179 10.21 -22.11 -5.34
CA VAL A 179 9.04 -23.01 -5.40
C VAL A 179 9.31 -24.23 -6.30
N ASP A 180 9.95 -24.01 -7.45
CA ASP A 180 10.33 -25.08 -8.37
C ASP A 180 11.27 -26.11 -7.72
N THR A 181 12.12 -25.69 -6.75
CA THR A 181 13.06 -26.61 -6.09
C THR A 181 12.40 -27.64 -5.19
N TRP A 182 11.22 -27.35 -4.65
CA TRP A 182 10.48 -28.23 -3.75
C TRP A 182 9.17 -28.76 -4.35
N GLY A 183 8.85 -28.39 -5.60
CA GLY A 183 7.70 -28.90 -6.35
C GLY A 183 6.36 -28.35 -5.86
N GLY A 184 6.35 -27.12 -5.34
CA GLY A 184 5.15 -26.45 -4.87
C GLY A 184 4.31 -25.82 -5.98
N GLU A 185 3.12 -25.35 -5.61
CA GLU A 185 2.32 -24.49 -6.47
C GLU A 185 2.76 -23.03 -6.30
N PHE A 186 3.16 -22.39 -7.40
CA PHE A 186 3.59 -21.00 -7.39
C PHE A 186 2.37 -20.06 -7.33
N PRO A 187 2.24 -19.23 -6.28
CA PRO A 187 1.00 -18.50 -6.02
C PRO A 187 0.89 -17.16 -6.79
N PHE A 188 1.97 -16.70 -7.43
CA PHE A 188 2.04 -15.35 -8.01
C PHE A 188 2.00 -15.34 -9.55
N GLU A 189 1.24 -16.27 -10.15
CA GLU A 189 1.18 -16.40 -11.61
C GLU A 189 0.70 -15.11 -12.28
N ARG A 190 -0.39 -14.50 -11.79
CA ARG A 190 -0.97 -13.30 -12.41
C ARG A 190 -0.02 -12.11 -12.28
N ALA A 191 0.67 -11.99 -11.16
CA ALA A 191 1.69 -10.98 -10.95
C ALA A 191 2.83 -11.09 -11.98
N VAL A 192 3.35 -12.30 -12.22
CA VAL A 192 4.39 -12.53 -13.23
C VAL A 192 3.90 -12.14 -14.63
N TYR A 193 2.71 -12.59 -15.04
CA TYR A 193 2.12 -12.18 -16.32
C TYR A 193 1.97 -10.67 -16.43
N THR A 194 1.48 -10.02 -15.37
CA THR A 194 1.25 -8.57 -15.36
C THR A 194 2.57 -7.79 -15.43
N VAL A 195 3.63 -8.25 -14.76
CA VAL A 195 4.98 -7.66 -14.84
C VAL A 195 5.54 -7.78 -16.25
N HIS A 196 5.39 -8.94 -16.89
CA HIS A 196 5.86 -9.16 -18.27
C HIS A 196 5.16 -8.23 -19.27
N ASP A 197 3.86 -7.99 -19.09
CA ASP A 197 3.07 -7.11 -19.95
C ASP A 197 3.22 -5.61 -19.59
N PHE A 198 3.84 -5.29 -18.45
CA PHE A 198 4.04 -3.93 -18.00
C PHE A 198 5.20 -3.25 -18.76
N LYS A 199 4.93 -2.08 -19.33
CA LYS A 199 5.94 -1.27 -20.03
C LYS A 199 6.16 0.05 -19.28
N LEU A 200 7.40 0.25 -18.84
CA LEU A 200 7.91 1.44 -18.13
C LEU A 200 8.44 2.53 -19.08
#